data_AF-A0A6G3BVC9-F1
#
_entry.id   AF-A0A6G3BVC9-F1
#
_cell.length_a   1.000
_cell.length_b   1.000
_cell.length_c   1.000
_cell.angle_alpha   90.00
_cell.angle_beta   90.00
_cell.angle_gamma   90.00
#
_symmetry.space_group_name_H-M   'P 1'
#
loop_
_entity.id
_entity.type
_entity.pdbx_description
1 polymer ?
#
loop_
_entity_poly.entity_id
_entity_poly.type
_entity_poly.pdbx_seq_one_letter_code
_entity_poly.pdbx_strand_id
1 'polypeptide(L)'
;MGRTRQAIAMDMAGAEIERRRSQWLSDGIEASSVPWADERERLVLHFRAAGWAVRLLVEVHCSGHARLHFTSPSEGRLGGEGRAVQESRRVTSVEALGALLDEAVARAGRISMEPAQLIARTCTTGWLDWITAICGCSPISWSASAAACRPP
;
A
#
# COMPACT_ATOMS: atom_id res chain seq x y z
N MET A 1 -7.46 29.85 -27.92
CA MET A 1 -6.76 28.57 -28.10
C MET A 1 -7.29 27.58 -27.08
N GLY A 2 -8.26 26.75 -27.49
CA GLY A 2 -8.84 25.74 -26.59
C GLY A 2 -7.82 24.64 -26.33
N ARG A 3 -7.36 24.53 -25.08
CA ARG A 3 -6.67 23.33 -24.60
C ARG A 3 -7.65 22.18 -24.76
N THR A 4 -7.45 21.31 -25.75
CA THR A 4 -8.17 20.05 -25.85
C THR A 4 -7.91 19.31 -24.55
N ARG A 5 -8.91 19.28 -23.65
CA ARG A 5 -8.86 18.46 -22.43
C ARG A 5 -8.79 17.03 -22.94
N GLN A 6 -7.60 16.45 -22.92
CA GLN A 6 -7.37 15.09 -23.36
C GLN A 6 -8.11 14.18 -22.37
N ALA A 7 -9.28 13.71 -22.78
CA ALA A 7 -10.09 12.81 -22.00
C ALA A 7 -9.64 11.38 -22.27
N ILE A 8 -9.49 10.57 -21.23
CA ILE A 8 -9.28 9.13 -21.39
C ILE A 8 -10.60 8.51 -21.83
N ALA A 9 -10.57 7.66 -22.86
CA ALA A 9 -11.71 6.85 -23.25
C ALA A 9 -11.98 5.80 -22.15
N MET A 10 -12.89 6.11 -21.22
CA MET A 10 -13.09 5.32 -20.01
C MET A 10 -13.57 3.89 -20.29
N ASP A 11 -14.34 3.68 -21.35
CA ASP A 11 -14.75 2.35 -21.84
C ASP A 11 -13.54 1.48 -22.20
N MET A 12 -12.60 2.05 -22.94
CA MET A 12 -11.36 1.36 -23.31
C MET A 12 -10.45 1.14 -22.10
N ALA A 13 -10.39 2.10 -21.18
CA ALA A 13 -9.67 1.96 -19.92
C ALA A 13 -10.23 0.82 -19.07
N GLY A 14 -11.56 0.76 -18.89
CA GLY A 14 -12.24 -0.30 -18.15
C GLY A 14 -12.02 -1.68 -18.79
N ALA A 15 -12.13 -1.76 -20.12
CA ALA A 15 -11.86 -3.00 -20.85
C ALA A 15 -10.39 -3.47 -20.68
N GLU A 16 -9.43 -2.55 -20.74
CA GLU A 16 -8.01 -2.88 -20.51
C GLU A 16 -7.75 -3.37 -19.08
N ILE A 17 -8.42 -2.79 -18.09
CA ILE A 17 -8.33 -3.23 -16.69
C ILE A 17 -8.87 -4.65 -16.53
N GLU A 18 -10.08 -4.93 -17.02
CA GLU A 18 -10.67 -6.27 -16.91
C GLU A 18 -9.85 -7.31 -17.69
N ARG A 19 -9.27 -6.94 -18.84
CA ARG A 19 -8.36 -7.83 -19.59
C ARG A 19 -7.13 -8.24 -18.78
N ARG A 20 -6.57 -7.32 -17.99
CA ARG A 20 -5.38 -7.58 -17.13
C ARG A 20 -5.72 -8.31 -15.84
N ARG A 21 -6.97 -8.28 -15.40
CA ARG A 21 -7.38 -8.84 -14.11
C ARG A 21 -7.04 -10.31 -13.96
N SER A 22 -7.18 -11.11 -15.01
CA SER A 22 -6.77 -12.53 -14.99
C SER A 22 -5.29 -12.72 -14.70
N GLN A 23 -4.42 -11.82 -15.19
CA GLN A 23 -2.99 -11.87 -14.94
C GLN A 23 -2.66 -11.51 -13.48
N TRP A 24 -3.26 -10.45 -12.94
CA TRP A 24 -3.06 -10.12 -11.52
C TRP A 24 -3.52 -11.24 -10.60
N LEU A 25 -4.65 -11.88 -10.92
CA LEU A 25 -5.13 -13.03 -10.16
C LEU A 25 -4.14 -14.21 -10.22
N SER A 26 -3.53 -14.50 -11.37
CA SER A 26 -2.50 -15.54 -11.46
C SER A 26 -1.24 -15.19 -10.67
N ASP A 27 -0.94 -13.90 -10.51
CA ASP A 27 0.17 -13.39 -9.70
C ASP A 27 -0.17 -13.32 -8.19
N GLY A 28 -1.36 -13.81 -7.79
CA GLY A 28 -1.83 -13.77 -6.39
C GLY A 28 -2.29 -12.39 -5.92
N ILE A 29 -2.50 -11.46 -6.85
CA ILE A 29 -2.99 -10.10 -6.61
C ILE A 29 -4.49 -10.08 -6.89
N GLU A 30 -5.26 -9.85 -5.84
CA GLU A 30 -6.68 -9.62 -5.95
C GLU A 30 -6.95 -8.18 -6.37
N ALA A 31 -7.50 -8.02 -7.57
CA ALA A 31 -8.03 -6.77 -8.09
C ALA A 31 -9.56 -6.81 -8.10
N SER A 32 -10.20 -5.74 -7.61
CA SER A 32 -11.64 -5.58 -7.75
C SER A 32 -12.04 -5.54 -9.23
N SER A 33 -13.27 -5.94 -9.54
CA SER A 33 -13.89 -5.53 -10.80
C SER A 33 -13.94 -4.01 -10.89
N VAL A 34 -14.15 -3.47 -12.08
CA VAL A 34 -14.36 -2.04 -12.30
C VAL A 34 -15.82 -1.68 -11.97
N PRO A 35 -16.15 -1.10 -10.79
CA PRO A 35 -17.42 -0.41 -10.62
C PRO A 35 -17.36 0.88 -11.42
N TRP A 36 -18.29 1.02 -12.35
CA TRP A 36 -18.59 2.31 -12.94
C TRP A 36 -19.23 3.17 -11.85
N ALA A 37 -18.57 4.26 -11.46
CA ALA A 37 -19.26 5.31 -10.72
C ALA A 37 -20.34 5.90 -11.63
N ASP A 38 -21.47 6.33 -11.05
CA ASP A 38 -22.81 6.59 -11.65
C ASP A 38 -22.87 7.24 -13.06
N GLU A 39 -21.79 7.81 -13.60
CA GLU A 39 -21.75 8.56 -14.86
C GLU A 39 -20.53 8.27 -15.77
N ARG A 40 -19.82 7.15 -15.61
CA ARG A 40 -18.56 6.81 -16.37
C ARG A 40 -17.43 7.84 -16.26
N GLU A 41 -17.55 8.81 -15.37
CA GLU A 41 -16.53 9.85 -15.17
C GLU A 41 -15.31 9.37 -14.39
N ARG A 42 -15.45 8.27 -13.66
CA ARG A 42 -14.41 7.74 -12.78
C ARG A 42 -14.43 6.22 -12.74
N LEU A 43 -13.23 5.63 -12.79
CA LEU A 43 -12.96 4.23 -12.46
C LEU A 43 -12.29 4.16 -11.10
N VAL A 44 -12.71 3.21 -10.28
CA VAL A 44 -12.16 2.97 -8.95
C VAL A 44 -11.73 1.52 -8.86
N LEU A 45 -10.47 1.29 -8.50
CA LEU A 45 -9.87 -0.04 -8.41
C LEU A 45 -9.24 -0.27 -7.05
N HIS A 46 -9.52 -1.43 -6.48
CA HIS A 46 -8.90 -1.88 -5.25
C HIS A 46 -7.99 -3.07 -5.53
N PHE A 47 -6.76 -2.99 -5.04
CA PHE A 47 -5.76 -4.04 -5.14
C PHE A 47 -5.33 -4.47 -3.74
N ARG A 48 -5.22 -5.79 -3.56
CA ARG A 48 -4.60 -6.41 -2.39
C ARG A 48 -3.91 -7.70 -2.81
N ALA A 49 -2.86 -8.10 -2.10
CA ALA A 49 -2.26 -9.42 -2.28
C ALA A 49 -1.82 -9.97 -0.93
N ALA A 50 -1.75 -11.29 -0.82
CA ALA A 50 -1.15 -11.93 0.35
C ALA A 50 0.31 -11.49 0.49
N GLY A 51 0.70 -11.05 1.69
CA GLY A 51 2.04 -10.53 1.95
C GLY A 51 2.19 -9.02 1.77
N TRP A 52 1.29 -8.32 1.06
CA TRP A 52 1.37 -6.86 1.01
C TRP A 52 1.10 -6.23 2.38
N ALA A 53 1.93 -5.27 2.78
CA ALA A 53 1.74 -4.48 4.00
C ALA A 53 0.69 -3.37 3.83
N VAL A 54 0.26 -3.11 2.59
CA VAL A 54 -0.68 -2.05 2.23
C VAL A 54 -1.75 -2.55 1.26
N ARG A 55 -2.90 -1.88 1.26
CA ARG A 55 -3.91 -1.95 0.21
C ARG A 55 -3.72 -0.76 -0.71
N LEU A 56 -3.89 -0.98 -2.00
CA LEU A 56 -3.81 0.07 -3.02
C LEU A 56 -5.21 0.36 -3.56
N LEU A 57 -5.60 1.63 -3.53
CA LEU A 57 -6.78 2.15 -4.20
C LEU A 57 -6.31 3.07 -5.33
N VAL A 58 -6.79 2.84 -6.55
CA VAL A 58 -6.52 3.69 -7.71
C VAL A 58 -7.83 4.27 -8.20
N GLU A 59 -7.90 5.60 -8.26
CA GLU A 59 -9.01 6.32 -8.88
C GLU A 59 -8.53 6.98 -10.17
N VAL A 60 -9.25 6.78 -11.26
CA VAL A 60 -8.92 7.40 -12.56
C VAL A 60 -10.13 8.16 -13.03
N HIS A 61 -9.95 9.45 -13.29
CA HIS A 61 -10.97 10.33 -13.82
C HIS A 61 -10.86 10.44 -15.34
N CYS A 62 -12.00 10.63 -16.01
CA CYS A 62 -12.08 10.85 -17.46
C CYS A 62 -11.24 12.05 -17.92
N SER A 63 -10.98 13.02 -17.03
CA SER A 63 -10.09 14.17 -17.26
C SER A 63 -8.59 13.82 -17.41
N GLY A 64 -8.23 12.55 -17.24
CA GLY A 64 -6.84 12.09 -17.24
C GLY A 64 -6.12 12.29 -15.91
N HIS A 65 -6.84 12.56 -14.83
CA HIS A 65 -6.28 12.62 -13.49
C HIS A 65 -6.40 11.26 -12.80
N ALA A 66 -5.30 10.71 -12.31
CA ALA A 66 -5.27 9.50 -11.52
C ALA A 66 -4.84 9.82 -10.08
N ARG A 67 -5.48 9.18 -9.11
CA ARG A 67 -5.11 9.23 -7.69
C ARG A 67 -4.78 7.83 -7.22
N LEU A 68 -3.70 7.70 -6.47
CA LEU A 68 -3.25 6.44 -5.88
C LEU A 68 -3.23 6.61 -4.38
N HIS A 69 -3.80 5.64 -3.68
CA HIS A 69 -3.92 5.65 -2.23
C HIS A 69 -3.35 4.35 -1.69
N PHE A 70 -2.24 4.44 -0.98
CA PHE A 70 -1.65 3.32 -0.26
C PHE A 70 -2.07 3.41 1.20
N THR A 71 -2.84 2.42 1.67
CA THR A 71 -3.42 2.40 3.02
C THR A 71 -2.96 1.16 3.78
N SER A 72 -2.53 1.32 5.02
CA SER A 72 -2.17 0.17 5.85
C SER A 72 -3.43 -0.46 6.46
N PRO A 73 -3.61 -1.79 6.39
CA PRO A 73 -4.76 -2.45 7.02
C PRO A 73 -4.75 -2.35 8.55
N SER A 74 -3.60 -2.06 9.16
CA SER A 74 -3.40 -2.00 10.62
C SER A 74 -3.92 -0.71 11.25
N GLU A 75 -4.09 0.35 10.46
CA GLU A 75 -4.44 1.70 10.95
C GLU A 75 -5.90 1.79 11.43
N GLY A 76 -6.78 0.91 10.94
CA GLY A 76 -8.19 0.88 11.36
C GLY A 76 -8.45 0.33 12.77
N ARG A 77 -7.44 -0.22 13.47
CA ARG A 77 -7.63 -0.87 14.79
C ARG A 77 -7.08 -0.09 15.99
N LEU A 78 -6.23 0.91 15.79
CA LEU A 78 -5.52 1.58 16.89
C LEU A 78 -5.89 3.05 17.08
N GLY A 79 -6.85 3.60 16.33
CA GLY A 79 -7.30 5.00 16.51
C GLY A 79 -6.23 6.06 16.25
N GLY A 80 -5.03 5.66 15.84
CA GLY A 80 -3.99 6.55 15.33
C GLY A 80 -4.32 6.91 13.89
N GLU A 81 -4.25 8.21 13.58
CA GLU A 81 -4.40 8.76 12.23
C GLU A 81 -3.34 8.14 11.31
N GLY A 82 -3.71 6.98 10.78
CA GLY A 82 -2.94 6.26 9.80
C GLY A 82 -2.79 7.09 8.55
N ARG A 83 -1.56 7.48 8.23
CA ARG A 83 -1.30 8.44 7.16
C ARG A 83 -1.29 7.71 5.83
N ALA A 84 -2.48 7.58 5.24
CA ALA A 84 -2.64 7.14 3.86
C ALA A 84 -1.73 7.97 2.94
N VAL A 85 -0.85 7.31 2.19
CA VAL A 85 -0.01 8.00 1.20
C VAL A 85 -0.86 8.18 -0.05
N GLN A 86 -1.20 9.44 -0.34
CA GLN A 86 -1.92 9.82 -1.54
C GLN A 86 -0.96 10.41 -2.58
N GLU A 87 -0.99 9.87 -3.79
CA GLU A 87 -0.29 10.40 -4.94
C GLU A 87 -1.28 10.80 -6.03
N SER A 88 -0.96 11.85 -6.78
CA SER A 88 -1.74 12.30 -7.93
C SER A 88 -0.86 12.29 -9.17
N ARG A 89 -1.36 11.72 -10.27
CA ARG A 89 -0.65 11.62 -11.54
C ARG A 89 -1.55 11.98 -12.71
N ARG A 90 -0.93 12.44 -13.79
CA ARG A 90 -1.59 12.66 -15.09
C ARG A 90 -1.42 11.41 -15.96
N VAL A 91 -2.52 11.00 -16.57
CA VAL A 91 -2.61 9.89 -17.50
C VAL A 91 -3.27 10.42 -18.76
N THR A 92 -2.60 10.28 -19.90
CA THR A 92 -3.04 10.87 -21.17
C THR A 92 -3.53 9.85 -22.19
N SER A 93 -3.35 8.55 -21.91
CA SER A 93 -3.79 7.45 -22.77
C SER A 93 -4.12 6.21 -21.94
N VAL A 94 -4.79 5.24 -22.56
CA VAL A 94 -5.08 3.92 -21.96
C VAL A 94 -3.79 3.12 -21.72
N GLU A 95 -2.79 3.28 -22.59
CA GLU A 95 -1.47 2.64 -22.40
C GLU A 95 -0.74 3.21 -21.18
N ALA A 96 -0.77 4.54 -21.01
CA ALA A 96 -0.23 5.20 -19.83
C ALA A 96 -0.96 4.80 -18.54
N LEU A 97 -2.27 4.51 -18.63
CA LEU A 97 -3.01 3.92 -17.53
C LEU A 97 -2.49 2.53 -17.18
N GLY A 98 -2.30 1.67 -18.18
CA GLY A 98 -1.73 0.33 -17.97
C GLY A 98 -0.37 0.39 -17.27
N ALA A 99 0.54 1.23 -17.77
CA ALA A 99 1.86 1.42 -17.18
C ALA A 99 1.79 1.96 -15.74
N LEU A 100 0.86 2.89 -15.47
CA LEU A 100 0.64 3.40 -14.11
C LEU A 100 0.21 2.29 -13.15
N LEU A 101 -0.71 1.42 -13.58
CA LEU A 101 -1.21 0.32 -12.76
C LEU A 101 -0.10 -0.69 -12.47
N ASP A 102 0.71 -1.06 -13.47
CA ASP A 102 1.85 -1.98 -13.29
C ASP A 102 2.87 -1.40 -12.30
N GLU A 103 3.23 -0.12 -12.44
CA GLU A 103 4.13 0.57 -11.52
C GLU A 103 3.57 0.61 -10.09
N ALA A 104 2.29 0.93 -9.95
CA ALA A 104 1.64 1.06 -8.65
C ALA A 104 1.54 -0.28 -7.92
N VAL A 105 1.15 -1.34 -8.63
CA VAL A 105 1.09 -2.72 -8.13
C VAL A 105 2.48 -3.20 -7.72
N ALA A 106 3.50 -3.01 -8.57
CA ALA A 106 4.87 -3.36 -8.24
C ALA A 106 5.39 -2.58 -7.02
N ARG A 107 4.97 -1.32 -6.84
CA ARG A 107 5.31 -0.52 -5.66
C ARG A 107 4.61 -1.02 -4.40
N ALA A 108 3.32 -1.33 -4.47
CA ALA A 108 2.58 -1.92 -3.35
C ALA A 108 3.22 -3.23 -2.88
N GLY A 109 3.68 -4.06 -3.83
CA GLY A 109 4.43 -5.29 -3.54
C GLY A 109 5.78 -5.06 -2.88
N ARG A 110 6.47 -3.94 -3.12
CA ARG A 110 7.74 -3.62 -2.44
C ARG A 110 7.53 -3.10 -1.01
N ILE A 111 6.46 -2.34 -0.77
CA ILE A 111 6.12 -1.81 0.56
C ILE A 111 5.85 -2.94 1.58
N SER A 112 5.48 -4.14 1.10
CA SER A 112 5.42 -5.39 1.86
C SER A 112 6.65 -5.70 2.72
N MET A 113 7.85 -5.38 2.22
CA MET A 113 9.09 -5.98 2.73
C MET A 113 9.81 -5.10 3.76
N GLU A 114 9.73 -3.78 3.64
CA GLU A 114 10.61 -2.91 4.43
C GLU A 114 10.33 -2.92 5.93
N PRO A 115 9.07 -2.87 6.43
CA PRO A 115 8.84 -2.87 7.89
C PRO A 115 9.16 -4.23 8.52
N ALA A 116 8.80 -5.34 7.88
CA ALA A 116 9.02 -6.68 8.43
C ALA A 116 10.51 -7.07 8.41
N GLN A 117 11.27 -6.63 7.39
CA GLN A 117 12.72 -6.84 7.35
C GLN A 117 13.48 -5.89 8.28
N LEU A 118 12.98 -4.66 8.49
CA LEU A 118 13.52 -3.76 9.52
C LEU A 118 13.27 -4.32 10.92
N ILE A 119 12.09 -4.85 11.22
CA ILE A 119 11.79 -5.50 12.50
C ILE A 119 12.64 -6.78 12.68
N ALA A 120 12.70 -7.67 11.68
CA ALA A 120 13.49 -8.89 11.77
C ALA A 120 15.01 -8.63 11.93
N ARG A 121 15.56 -7.56 11.33
CA ARG A 121 16.96 -7.14 11.52
C ARG A 121 17.20 -6.44 12.86
N THR A 122 16.22 -5.72 13.40
CA THR A 122 16.36 -4.99 14.68
C THR A 122 16.06 -5.87 15.89
N CYS A 123 15.30 -6.96 15.75
CA CYS A 123 15.11 -7.95 16.82
C CYS A 123 16.40 -8.70 17.21
N THR A 124 17.45 -8.62 16.39
CA THR A 124 18.80 -9.15 16.72
C THR A 124 19.75 -8.11 17.32
N THR A 125 19.34 -6.85 17.48
CA THR A 125 20.27 -5.80 17.94
C THR A 125 19.57 -4.83 18.91
N GLY A 126 19.51 -5.23 20.18
CA GLY A 126 19.62 -4.32 21.35
C GLY A 126 18.67 -3.11 21.48
N TRP A 127 17.53 -3.05 20.77
CA TRP A 127 16.59 -1.92 20.87
C TRP A 127 15.49 -2.07 21.93
N LEU A 128 15.39 -3.25 22.56
CA LEU A 128 14.49 -3.45 23.71
C LEU A 128 14.87 -2.55 24.91
N ASP A 129 16.14 -2.12 25.02
CA ASP A 129 16.56 -1.14 26.04
C ASP A 129 16.10 0.30 25.75
N TRP A 130 15.69 0.61 24.51
CA TRP A 130 15.23 1.97 24.17
C TRP A 130 13.72 2.14 24.34
N ILE A 131 12.94 1.07 24.16
CA ILE A 131 11.48 1.09 24.40
C ILE A 131 11.17 1.16 25.91
N THR A 132 11.97 0.52 26.76
CA THR A 132 11.88 0.66 28.22
C THR A 132 12.20 2.07 28.71
N ALA A 133 12.92 2.88 27.93
CA ALA A 133 13.23 4.27 28.28
C ALA A 133 12.13 5.29 27.90
N ILE A 134 11.26 4.97 26.93
CA ILE A 134 10.16 5.86 26.49
C ILE A 134 8.89 5.63 27.31
N CYS A 135 8.61 4.38 27.69
CA CYS A 135 7.57 4.10 28.66
C CYS A 135 8.14 4.36 30.05
N GLY A 136 7.94 5.56 30.59
CA GLY A 136 8.31 5.97 31.95
C GLY A 136 7.62 5.14 33.04
N CYS A 137 7.98 3.86 33.13
CA CYS A 137 7.69 2.99 34.24
C CYS A 137 8.92 3.03 35.15
N SER A 138 8.78 3.73 36.28
CA SER A 138 9.70 3.60 37.40
C SER A 138 9.97 2.12 37.72
N PRO A 139 11.20 1.74 38.04
CA PRO A 139 11.57 0.35 38.27
C PRO A 139 10.92 -0.12 39.58
N ILE A 140 9.95 -1.04 39.46
CA ILE A 140 9.60 -1.91 40.59
C ILE A 140 10.83 -2.80 40.82
N SER A 141 11.46 -2.58 41.97
CA SER A 141 12.59 -3.33 42.49
C SER A 141 12.36 -4.84 42.43
N TRP A 142 13.16 -5.55 41.63
CA TRP A 142 13.50 -6.94 41.91
C TRP A 142 15.03 -7.03 41.98
N SER A 143 15.55 -6.74 43.17
CA SER A 143 16.84 -7.27 43.61
C SER A 143 16.69 -8.78 43.79
N ALA A 144 17.42 -9.57 43.01
CA ALA A 144 18.23 -10.70 43.52
C ALA A 144 18.79 -11.56 42.37
N SER A 145 20.12 -11.55 42.27
CA SER A 145 21.02 -12.72 42.19
C SER A 145 20.69 -13.89 41.27
N ALA A 146 21.55 -14.09 40.27
CA ALA A 146 22.47 -15.24 40.12
C ALA A 146 23.09 -15.17 38.71
N ALA A 147 24.37 -14.81 38.56
CA ALA A 147 25.52 -15.70 38.70
C ALA A 147 25.43 -16.95 37.81
N ALA A 148 26.33 -16.96 36.79
CA ALA A 148 26.87 -18.11 36.08
C ALA A 148 25.89 -19.05 35.35
N CYS A 149 26.03 -19.17 34.04
CA CYS A 149 26.21 -20.45 33.35
C CYS A 149 26.54 -20.24 31.86
N ARG A 150 27.68 -20.77 31.43
CA ARG A 150 28.05 -21.05 30.04
C ARG A 150 27.85 -22.56 29.82
N PRO A 151 27.22 -23.01 28.73
CA PRO A 151 27.74 -24.22 28.04
C PRO A 151 27.36 -24.28 26.54
N PRO A 152 27.71 -25.37 25.82
CA PRO A 152 28.97 -26.11 25.80
C PRO A 152 29.88 -25.68 24.63
#